data_AF-A0A7X0F5K9-F1
#
_entry.id   AF-A0A7X0F5K9-F1
#
_cell.length_a   1.000
_cell.length_b   1.000
_cell.length_c   1.000
_cell.angle_alpha   90.00
_cell.angle_beta   90.00
_cell.angle_gamma   90.00
#
_symmetry.space_group_name_H-M   'P 1'
#
loop_
_entity.id
_entity.type
_entity.pdbx_description
1 polymer ?
#
loop_
_entity_poly.entity_id
_entity_poly.type
_entity_poly.pdbx_seq_one_letter_code
_entity_poly.pdbx_strand_id
1 'polypeptide(L)' 'MKLTSKQREFLIRARRDTHADGSGSGARPHDRREIFTATTLHRKGLVTLPAAWTLFSGCRITEAGRALISKEQDNG' A
#
# COMPACT_ATOMS: atom_id res chain seq x y z
N MET A 1 -12.87 -7.54 -5.14
CA MET A 1 -12.52 -6.24 -5.75
C MET A 1 -11.29 -6.46 -6.62
N LYS A 2 -11.26 -5.96 -7.86
CA LYS A 2 -10.09 -6.10 -8.74
C LYS A 2 -9.20 -4.86 -8.60
N LEU A 3 -7.93 -5.04 -8.26
CA LEU A 3 -6.94 -3.96 -8.27
C LEU A 3 -6.47 -3.70 -9.71
N THR A 4 -6.15 -2.46 -10.03
CA THR A 4 -5.38 -2.17 -11.25
C THR A 4 -3.93 -2.63 -11.05
N SER A 5 -3.18 -2.86 -12.14
CA SER A 5 -1.77 -3.27 -12.05
C SER A 5 -0.95 -2.28 -11.21
N LYS A 6 -1.18 -0.97 -11.36
CA LYS A 6 -0.52 0.08 -10.56
C LYS A 6 -0.90 0.05 -9.09
N GLN A 7 -2.17 -0.19 -8.78
CA GLN A 7 -2.63 -0.35 -7.39
C GLN A 7 -1.99 -1.58 -6.75
N ARG A 8 -1.90 -2.69 -7.50
CA ARG A 8 -1.26 -3.93 -7.04
C ARG A 8 0.24 -3.72 -6.80
N GLU A 9 0.97 -3.13 -7.74
CA GLU A 9 2.39 -2.82 -7.59
C GLU A 9 2.66 -1.92 -6.37
N PHE A 10 1.85 -0.87 -6.19
CA PHE A 10 1.98 0.01 -5.04
C PHE A 10 1.71 -0.73 -3.72
N LEU A 11 0.68 -1.58 -3.69
CA LEU A 11 0.30 -2.33 -2.49
C LEU A 11 1.35 -3.41 -2.15
N ILE A 12 1.97 -4.04 -3.15
CA ILE A 12 3.10 -4.97 -2.96
C ILE A 12 4.29 -4.23 -2.36
N ARG A 13 4.59 -3.03 -2.86
CA ARG A 13 5.65 -2.18 -2.29
C ARG A 13 5.35 -1.83 -0.83
N ALA A 14 4.10 -1.45 -0.53
CA ALA A 14 3.66 -1.16 0.83
C ALA A 14 3.80 -2.38 1.74
N ARG A 15 3.51 -3.60 1.25
CA ARG A 15 3.73 -4.85 1.99
C ARG A 15 5.19 -5.12 2.27
N ARG A 16 6.08 -4.86 1.30
CA ARG A 16 7.53 -5.07 1.44
C ARG A 16 8.14 -4.10 2.44
N ASP A 17 7.69 -2.85 2.41
CA ASP A 17 8.26 -1.75 3.21
C ASP A 17 7.56 -1.59 4.59
N THR A 18 6.53 -2.41 4.88
CA THR A 18 5.83 -2.46 6.17
C THR A 18 5.99 -3.84 6.80
N HIS A 19 6.68 -3.90 7.94
CA HIS A 19 6.85 -5.12 8.73
C HIS A 19 5.51 -5.61 9.32
N ALA A 20 5.48 -6.86 9.78
CA ALA A 20 4.26 -7.52 10.27
C ALA A 20 3.65 -6.84 11.50
N ASP A 21 4.49 -6.21 12.34
CA ASP A 21 4.08 -5.42 13.50
C ASP A 21 3.58 -4.00 13.14
N GLY A 22 3.50 -3.66 11.85
CA GLY A 22 3.12 -2.34 11.37
C GLY A 22 4.25 -1.30 11.41
N SER A 23 5.46 -1.71 11.80
CA SER A 23 6.66 -0.86 11.71
C SER A 23 7.22 -0.81 10.28
N GLY A 24 8.26 0.00 10.06
CA GLY A 24 8.88 0.20 8.74
C GLY A 24 8.58 1.56 8.12
N SER A 25 9.24 1.81 6.99
CA SER A 25 9.16 3.07 6.25
C SER A 25 7.87 3.22 5.46
N GLY A 26 7.22 2.11 5.07
CA GLY A 26 6.05 2.11 4.20
C GLY A 26 6.35 2.59 2.77
N ALA A 27 5.37 2.44 1.87
CA ALA A 27 5.53 2.82 0.47
C ALA A 27 5.40 4.33 0.28
N ARG A 28 6.47 4.95 -0.26
CA ARG A 28 6.46 6.36 -0.65
C ARG A 28 6.00 6.50 -2.11
N PRO A 29 5.10 7.45 -2.41
CA PRO A 29 4.75 7.75 -3.79
C PRO A 29 5.91 8.47 -4.49
N HIS A 30 6.24 8.06 -5.71
CA HIS A 30 7.28 8.69 -6.52
C HIS A 30 6.78 9.87 -7.36
N ASP A 31 5.47 9.89 -7.67
CA ASP A 31 4.85 10.92 -8.48
C ASP A 31 3.41 11.24 -8.02
N ARG A 32 2.78 12.24 -8.65
CA ARG A 32 1.38 12.61 -8.35
C ARG A 32 0.37 11.49 -8.64
N ARG A 33 0.66 10.58 -9.57
CA ARG A 33 -0.24 9.46 -9.91
C ARG A 33 -0.19 8.39 -8.82
N GLU A 34 0.96 8.17 -8.21
CA GLU A 34 1.11 7.30 -7.05
C GLU A 34 0.47 7.90 -5.81
N ILE A 35 0.48 9.22 -5.63
CA ILE A 35 -0.31 9.90 -4.58
C ILE A 35 -1.80 9.58 -4.73
N PHE A 36 -2.33 9.69 -5.95
CA PHE A 36 -3.73 9.34 -6.22
C PHE A 36 -4.01 7.85 -5.98
N THR A 37 -3.07 6.99 -6.35
CA THR A 37 -3.14 5.54 -6.13
C THR A 37 -3.19 5.22 -4.63
N ALA A 38 -2.28 5.78 -3.84
CA ALA A 38 -2.24 5.64 -2.39
C ALA A 38 -3.53 6.13 -1.74
N THR A 39 -4.03 7.29 -2.16
CA THR A 39 -5.31 7.86 -1.68
C THR A 39 -6.49 6.94 -2.00
N THR A 40 -6.51 6.35 -3.20
CA THR A 40 -7.56 5.41 -3.61
C THR A 40 -7.50 4.13 -2.78
N LEU A 41 -6.31 3.58 -2.54
CA LEU A 41 -6.11 2.41 -1.69
C LEU A 41 -6.47 2.69 -0.23
N HIS A 42 -6.20 3.90 0.25
CA HIS A 42 -6.57 4.34 1.60
C HIS A 42 -8.09 4.38 1.80
N ARG A 43 -8.82 4.98 0.85
CA ARG A 43 -10.30 4.99 0.86
C ARG A 43 -10.91 3.59 0.83
N LYS A 44 -10.19 2.62 0.27
CA LYS A 44 -10.57 1.20 0.24
C LYS A 44 -10.18 0.45 1.52
N GLY A 45 -9.55 1.12 2.48
CA GLY A 45 -9.08 0.52 3.73
C GLY A 45 -7.89 -0.42 3.57
N LEU A 46 -7.16 -0.35 2.45
CA LEU A 46 -6.06 -1.27 2.16
C LEU A 46 -4.70 -0.75 2.64
N VAL A 47 -4.56 0.57 2.76
CA VAL A 47 -3.38 1.24 3.33
C VAL A 47 -3.79 2.34 4.30
N THR A 48 -2.88 2.72 5.19
CA THR A 48 -2.93 3.95 5.96
C THR A 48 -1.99 4.98 5.34
N LEU A 49 -2.41 6.25 5.34
CA LEU A 49 -1.58 7.37 4.90
C LEU A 49 -0.92 8.01 6.11
N PRO A 50 0.36 8.42 6.02
CA PRO A 50 0.96 9.25 7.04
C PRO A 50 0.33 10.65 7.00
N ALA A 51 0.37 11.37 8.12
CA ALA A 51 -0.09 12.76 8.19
C ALA A 51 0.71 13.69 7.24
N ALA A 52 1.99 13.40 7.05
CA ALA A 52 2.85 14.02 6.06
C ALA A 52 3.79 12.97 5.48
N TRP A 53 4.04 13.00 4.17
CA TRP A 53 5.08 12.17 3.56
C TRP A 53 6.45 12.79 3.81
N THR A 54 7.29 12.06 4.54
CA THR A 54 8.69 12.44 4.78
C THR A 54 9.63 11.39 4.21
N LEU A 55 10.94 11.64 4.30
CA LEU A 55 11.96 10.65 3.93
C LEU A 55 11.77 9.30 4.66
N PHE A 56 11.15 9.31 5.84
CA PHE A 56 10.98 8.15 6.72
C PHE A 56 9.54 7.66 6.86
N SER A 57 8.57 8.35 6.25
CA SER A 57 7.15 8.04 6.40
C SER A 57 6.44 7.89 5.06
N GLY A 58 6.04 6.65 4.79
CA GLY A 58 5.26 6.21 3.64
C GLY A 58 3.93 5.59 4.07
N CYS A 59 3.18 5.13 3.07
CA CYS A 59 1.89 4.49 3.27
C CYS A 59 2.10 3.07 3.79
N ARG A 60 1.44 2.72 4.89
CA ARG A 60 1.57 1.37 5.48
C ARG A 60 0.44 0.49 5.01
N ILE A 61 0.76 -0.75 4.68
CA ILE A 61 -0.28 -1.72 4.35
C ILE A 61 -1.08 -2.08 5.61
N THR A 62 -2.39 -2.27 5.45
CA THR A 62 -3.26 -2.81 6.49
C THR A 62 -3.37 -4.32 6.38
N GLU A 63 -3.94 -4.98 7.39
CA GLU A 63 -4.27 -6.40 7.32
C GLU A 63 -5.20 -6.74 6.15
N ALA A 64 -6.18 -5.88 5.86
CA ALA A 64 -7.05 -6.04 4.69
C ALA A 64 -6.27 -5.99 3.36
N GLY A 65 -5.29 -5.08 3.27
CA GLY A 65 -4.37 -5.00 2.13
C GLY A 65 -3.50 -6.24 1.97
N ARG A 66 -2.95 -6.76 3.09
CA ARG A 66 -2.15 -7.99 3.10
C ARG A 66 -2.96 -9.20 2.63
N ALA A 67 -4.15 -9.39 3.22
CA ALA A 67 -5.05 -10.48 2.87
C ALA A 67 -5.46 -10.45 1.38
N LEU A 68 -5.72 -9.25 0.84
CA LEU A 68 -6.06 -9.08 -0.57
C LEU A 68 -4.92 -9.51 -1.50
N ILE A 69 -3.67 -9.10 -1.22
CA ILE A 69 -2.52 -9.52 -2.06
C ILE A 69 -2.29 -11.02 -1.96
N SER A 70 -2.30 -11.60 -0.77
CA SER A 70 -2.11 -13.05 -0.62
C SER A 70 -3.14 -13.82 -1.45
N LYS A 71 -4.42 -13.42 -1.38
CA LYS A 71 -5.47 -14.01 -2.21
C LYS A 71 -5.25 -13.82 -3.71
N GLU A 72 -4.74 -12.67 -4.16
CA GLU A 72 -4.43 -12.45 -5.57
C GLU A 72 -3.22 -13.26 -6.06
N GLN A 73 -2.28 -13.62 -5.18
CA GLN A 73 -1.15 -14.50 -5.50
C GLN A 73 -1.56 -15.95 -5.59
N ASP A 74 -2.48 -16.41 -4.73
CA ASP A 74 -2.98 -17.79 -4.73
C ASP A 74 -3.92 -18.11 -5.91
N ASN A 75 -4.47 -17.09 -6.57
CA ASN A 75 -5.35 -17.23 -7.74
C ASN A 75 -4.64 -16.91 -9.07
N GLY A 76 -3.31 -16.80 -9.06
CA GLY A 76 -2.47 -16.47 -10.22
C GLY A 76 -1.93 -17.68 -10.95
#